data_AF-A0A383A6K9-F1
#
_entry.id   AF-A0A383A6K9-F1
#
_cell.length_a   1.000
_cell.length_b   1.000
_cell.length_c   1.000
_cell.angle_alpha   90.00
_cell.angle_beta   90.00
_cell.angle_gamma   90.00
#
_symmetry.space_group_name_H-M   'P 1'
#
loop_
_entity.id
_entity.type
_entity.pdbx_description
1 polymer ?
#
loop_
_entity_poly.entity_id
_entity_poly.type
_entity_poly.pdbx_seq_one_letter_code
_entity_poly.pdbx_strand_id
1 'polypeptide(L)' 'MGNLQFSTNSPLKPEKLMSFIIDFEYYKNFFPGQLKEIKILDRQNNEITTEESVIFTS' A
#
# COMPACT_ATOMS: atom_id res chain seq x y z
N MET A 1 -2.51 -19.52 16.77
CA MET A 1 -2.19 -18.34 15.93
C MET A 1 -2.09 -17.13 16.85
N GLY A 2 -0.94 -16.47 16.91
CA GLY A 2 -0.73 -15.32 17.78
C GLY A 2 -1.23 -14.04 17.12
N ASN A 3 -1.86 -13.15 17.90
CA ASN A 3 -2.25 -11.83 17.44
C ASN A 3 -0.99 -10.94 17.42
N LEU A 4 -0.60 -10.45 16.25
CA LEU A 4 0.59 -9.62 16.07
C LEU A 4 0.16 -8.16 15.88
N GLN A 5 0.49 -7.30 16.84
CA GLN A 5 0.14 -5.89 16.84
C GLN A 5 1.39 -5.02 16.94
N PHE A 6 1.47 -3.99 16.10
CA PHE A 6 2.52 -2.97 16.14
C PHE A 6 1.90 -1.58 16.13
N SER A 7 2.60 -0.62 16.71
CA SER A 7 2.22 0.80 16.69
C SER A 7 3.49 1.66 16.69
N THR A 8 3.45 2.77 15.96
CA THR A 8 4.49 3.79 15.97
C THR A 8 3.88 5.17 15.76
N ASN A 9 4.53 6.19 16.31
CA ASN A 9 4.15 7.58 16.06
C ASN A 9 4.88 8.11 14.82
N SER A 10 4.21 8.97 14.05
CA SER A 10 4.82 9.66 12.92
C SER A 10 4.87 11.16 13.21
N PRO A 11 5.99 11.85 12.92
CA PRO A 11 6.07 13.31 13.03
C PRO A 11 5.34 14.03 11.88
N LEU A 12 4.82 13.29 10.89
CA LEU A 12 4.13 13.85 9.74
C LEU A 12 2.71 14.28 10.10
N LYS A 13 2.24 15.36 9.45
CA LYS A 13 0.83 15.74 9.50
C LYS A 13 -0.06 14.64 8.90
N PRO A 14 -1.30 14.45 9.41
CA PRO A 14 -2.19 13.40 8.93
C PRO A 14 -2.41 13.40 7.41
N GLU A 15 -2.55 14.57 6.78
CA GLU A 15 -2.83 14.68 5.35
C GLU A 15 -1.65 14.20 4.51
N LYS A 16 -0.43 14.53 4.95
CA LYS A 16 0.81 14.09 4.29
C LYS A 16 1.08 12.62 4.54
N LEU A 17 0.75 12.10 5.72
CA LEU A 17 0.82 10.67 5.98
C LEU A 17 -0.15 9.91 5.08
N MET A 18 -1.39 10.40 4.97
CA MET A 18 -2.43 9.80 4.14
C MET A 18 -2.02 9.75 2.67
N SER A 19 -1.36 10.81 2.15
CA SER A 19 -0.89 10.80 0.76
C SER A 19 0.10 9.68 0.46
N PHE A 20 0.95 9.28 1.42
CA PHE A 20 1.83 8.12 1.25
C PHE A 20 1.08 6.78 1.36
N ILE A 21 0.08 6.70 2.23
CA ILE A 21 -0.73 5.48 2.44
C ILE A 21 -1.62 5.17 1.22
N ILE A 22 -1.96 6.16 0.41
CA ILE A 22 -2.79 5.96 -0.81
C ILE A 22 -1.98 6.05 -2.10
N ASP A 23 -0.65 6.10 -2.02
CA ASP A 23 0.27 6.09 -3.17
C ASP A 23 0.57 4.63 -3.58
N PHE A 24 -0.48 3.91 -3.98
CA PHE A 24 -0.42 2.48 -4.25
C PHE A 24 0.60 2.12 -5.34
N GLU A 25 0.68 2.90 -6.42
CA GLU A 25 1.60 2.63 -7.53
C GLU A 25 3.07 2.67 -7.10
N TYR A 26 3.39 3.44 -6.04
CA TYR A 26 4.73 3.51 -5.47
C TYR A 26 5.09 2.28 -4.63
N TYR A 27 4.12 1.48 -4.17
CA TYR A 27 4.38 0.33 -3.29
C TYR A 27 5.28 -0.74 -3.89
N LYS A 28 5.30 -0.88 -5.22
CA LYS A 28 6.26 -1.78 -5.91
C LYS A 28 7.72 -1.49 -5.55
N ASN A 29 8.05 -0.25 -5.17
CA ASN A 29 9.39 0.14 -4.75
C ASN A 29 9.73 -0.32 -3.33
N PHE A 30 8.73 -0.57 -2.47
CA PHE A 30 8.92 -1.08 -1.12
C PHE A 30 8.99 -2.61 -1.05
N PHE A 31 8.39 -3.30 -2.03
CA PHE A 31 8.35 -4.77 -2.12
C PHE A 31 9.04 -5.29 -3.39
N PRO A 32 10.33 -4.95 -3.61
CA PRO A 32 11.03 -5.32 -4.84
C PRO A 32 11.09 -6.83 -5.02
N GLY A 33 10.76 -7.30 -6.22
CA GLY A 33 10.77 -8.73 -6.57
C GLY A 33 9.55 -9.52 -6.08
N GLN A 34 8.74 -8.98 -5.17
CA GLN A 34 7.47 -9.59 -4.75
C GLN A 34 6.27 -8.93 -5.42
N LEU A 35 6.28 -7.61 -5.52
CA LEU A 35 5.16 -6.85 -6.08
C LEU A 35 5.57 -6.24 -7.42
N LYS A 36 4.99 -6.76 -8.51
CA LYS A 36 5.39 -6.44 -9.89
C LYS A 36 4.76 -5.14 -10.36
N GLU A 37 3.46 -4.99 -10.16
CA GLU A 37 2.68 -3.88 -10.67
C GLU A 37 1.46 -3.65 -9.79
N ILE A 38 1.03 -2.38 -9.69
CA ILE A 38 -0.25 -1.98 -9.09
C ILE A 38 -0.90 -1.00 -10.04
N LYS A 39 -2.18 -1.20 -10.33
CA LYS A 39 -3.00 -0.30 -11.13
C LYS A 39 -4.19 0.17 -10.31
N ILE A 40 -4.52 1.46 -10.43
CA ILE A 40 -5.75 2.00 -9.86
C ILE A 40 -6.84 1.81 -10.91
N LEU A 41 -7.87 1.03 -10.58
CA LEU A 41 -9.00 0.77 -11.47
C LEU A 41 -10.10 1.81 -11.32
N ASP A 42 -10.37 2.22 -10.08
CA ASP A 42 -11.44 3.19 -9.78
C ASP A 42 -11.17 3.98 -8.48
N ARG A 43 -11.73 5.19 -8.41
CA ARG A 43 -11.73 6.05 -7.21
C ARG A 43 -13.09 6.74 -7.06
N GLN A 44 -13.96 6.17 -6.24
CA GLN A 44 -15.32 6.68 -6.03
C GLN A 44 -15.75 6.45 -4.58
N ASN A 45 -16.61 7.32 -4.05
CA ASN A 45 -17.27 7.12 -2.74
C ASN A 45 -16.32 6.79 -1.56
N ASN A 46 -15.17 7.47 -1.46
CA ASN A 46 -14.12 7.18 -0.46
C ASN A 46 -13.50 5.78 -0.55
N GLU A 47 -13.71 5.08 -1.66
CA GLU A 47 -13.13 3.78 -1.96
C GLU A 47 -12.17 3.91 -3.14
N ILE A 48 -11.07 3.15 -3.07
CA ILE A 48 -10.07 3.06 -4.13
C ILE A 48 -9.93 1.58 -4.45
N THR A 49 -10.30 1.20 -5.67
CA THR A 49 -10.12 -0.17 -6.14
C THR A 49 -8.81 -0.27 -6.90
N THR A 50 -7.94 -1.18 -6.48
CA THR A 50 -6.64 -1.46 -7.10
C THR A 50 -6.56 -2.90 -7.59
N GLU A 51 -5.72 -3.11 -8.61
CA GLU A 51 -5.31 -4.43 -9.08
C GLU A 51 -3.81 -4.57 -8.86
N GLU A 52 -3.38 -5.52 -8.03
CA GLU A 52 -1.98 -5.83 -7.78
C GLU A 52 -1.54 -7.15 -8.44
N SER A 53 -0.39 -7.12 -9.11
CA SER A 53 0.29 -8.32 -9.61
C SER A 53 1.43 -8.70 -8.67
N VAL A 54 1.32 -9.86 -8.02
CA VAL A 54 2.30 -10.39 -7.06
C VAL A 54 3.02 -11.60 -7.67
N ILE A 55 4.34 -11.67 -7.47
CA ILE A 55 5.19 -12.78 -7.90
C ILE A 55 5.51 -13.66 -6.69
N PHE A 56 5.31 -14.96 -6.84
CA PHE A 56 5.78 -15.97 -5.90
C PHE A 56 6.91 -16.76 -6.54
N THR A 57 8.08 -16.76 -5.91
CA THR A 57 9.23 -17.56 -6.32
C THR A 57 9.38 -18.77 -5.40
N SER A 58 9.60 -19.95 -5.99
CA SER A 58 9.96 -21.18 -5.27
C SER A 58 11.47 -21.34 -5.17
#